data_AF-A0A1V5QDT8-F1
#
_entry.id   AF-A0A1V5QDT8-F1
#
_cell.length_a   1.000
_cell.length_b   1.000
_cell.length_c   1.000
_cell.angle_alpha   90.00
_cell.angle_beta   90.00
_cell.angle_gamma   90.00
#
_symmetry.space_group_name_H-M   'P 1'
#
loop_
_entity.id
_entity.type
_entity.pdbx_description
1 polymer ?
#
loop_
_entity_poly.entity_id
_entity_poly.type
_entity_poly.pdbx_seq_one_letter_code
_entity_poly.pdbx_strand_id
1 'polypeptide(L)'
;MAQFTLPELESARFQAGKVVADALNTLLGAHDTLAGDVDTLESTVSGHTSALGAVQTQANENTGYGVASGLAVSAQSTPNMTVKVAAGVAYLPDGTRVAVAGNNVTVPAASSASARKDIVYVAANGALACLSGEPLAPAIAGLRKVTIVTNAVAGDTFTFGDITLTAVASNPGANQFTFGATAADTMTSLAGFLEGAITVNGDYVVAVVEGAIHITEKVAGGGNTPPAVTVTGTMTITQELTASSKAAVEEVVAPATPTNCVLLALVTVGQSATSVGASDIADKRKGVLVPVLVDASTNKTYKLVVTSGTLGIEEI
;
A
#
# COMPACT_ATOMS: atom_id res chain seq x y z
N MET A 1 -1.81 21.74 -97.87
CA MET A 1 -1.61 20.77 -96.77
C MET A 1 -0.44 19.89 -97.16
N ALA A 2 0.65 19.87 -96.39
CA ALA A 2 1.74 18.93 -96.66
C ALA A 2 1.22 17.50 -96.39
N GLN A 3 1.22 16.63 -97.42
CA GLN A 3 0.90 15.21 -97.26
C GLN A 3 2.18 14.47 -96.88
N PHE A 4 2.23 13.95 -95.66
CA PHE A 4 3.30 13.03 -95.24
C PHE A 4 3.13 11.68 -95.95
N THR A 5 4.24 11.11 -96.38
CA THR A 5 4.29 9.76 -96.97
C THR A 5 4.19 8.70 -95.88
N LEU A 6 3.67 7.51 -96.21
CA LEU A 6 3.53 6.40 -95.26
C LEU A 6 4.85 6.06 -94.50
N PRO A 7 6.03 6.03 -95.15
CA PRO A 7 7.31 5.81 -94.46
C PRO A 7 7.67 6.91 -93.44
N GLU A 8 7.33 8.17 -93.71
CA GLU A 8 7.58 9.28 -92.78
C GLU A 8 6.71 9.16 -91.53
N LEU A 9 5.45 8.72 -91.68
CA LEU A 9 4.54 8.43 -90.57
C LEU A 9 5.04 7.26 -89.71
N GLU A 10 5.55 6.19 -90.32
CA GLU A 10 6.11 5.04 -89.59
C GLU A 10 7.40 5.41 -88.85
N SER A 11 8.29 6.18 -89.48
CA SER A 11 9.51 6.68 -88.84
C SER A 11 9.19 7.59 -87.65
N ALA A 12 8.19 8.48 -87.77
CA ALA A 12 7.76 9.36 -86.69
C ALA A 12 7.15 8.57 -85.51
N ARG A 13 6.33 7.55 -85.80
CA ARG A 13 5.75 6.66 -84.78
C ARG A 13 6.82 5.84 -84.05
N PHE A 14 7.81 5.33 -84.77
CA PHE A 14 8.93 4.61 -84.18
C PHE A 14 9.76 5.52 -83.27
N GLN A 15 10.08 6.73 -83.74
CA GLN A 15 10.83 7.71 -82.95
C GLN A 15 10.06 8.14 -81.69
N ALA A 16 8.76 8.35 -81.78
CA ALA A 16 7.90 8.64 -80.64
C ALA A 16 7.86 7.47 -79.64
N GLY A 17 7.75 6.23 -80.13
CA GLY A 17 7.80 5.02 -79.30
C GLY A 17 9.14 4.88 -78.56
N LYS A 18 10.26 5.18 -79.22
CA LYS A 18 11.59 5.20 -78.60
C LYS A 18 11.69 6.25 -77.50
N VAL A 19 11.23 7.48 -77.75
CA VAL A 19 11.24 8.55 -76.74
C VAL A 19 10.41 8.17 -75.51
N VAL A 20 9.23 7.56 -75.71
CA VAL A 20 8.38 7.09 -74.60
C VAL A 20 9.06 5.96 -73.84
N ALA A 21 9.70 5.00 -74.52
CA ALA A 21 10.42 3.90 -73.88
C ALA A 21 11.62 4.40 -73.06
N ASP A 22 12.41 5.33 -73.61
CA ASP A 22 13.56 5.94 -72.94
C ASP A 22 13.11 6.74 -71.68
N ALA A 23 11.98 7.46 -71.77
CA ALA A 23 11.40 8.18 -70.64
C ALA A 23 10.86 7.23 -69.56
N LEU A 24 10.18 6.14 -69.95
CA LEU A 24 9.66 5.15 -69.02
C LEU A 24 10.79 4.41 -68.29
N ASN A 25 11.87 4.07 -68.99
CA ASN A 25 13.04 3.44 -68.38
C ASN A 25 13.74 4.37 -67.39
N THR A 26 13.81 5.67 -67.73
CA THR A 26 14.33 6.71 -66.82
C THR A 26 13.48 6.82 -65.56
N LEU A 27 12.14 6.82 -65.71
CA LEU A 27 11.21 6.89 -64.59
C LEU A 27 11.30 5.65 -63.69
N LEU A 28 11.44 4.46 -64.28
CA LEU A 28 11.64 3.22 -63.53
C LEU A 28 12.93 3.25 -62.70
N GLY A 29 14.05 3.73 -63.27
CA GLY A 29 15.30 3.87 -62.54
C GLY A 29 15.21 4.87 -61.38
N ALA A 30 14.49 5.99 -61.58
CA ALA A 30 14.24 6.95 -60.51
C ALA A 30 13.35 6.37 -59.40
N HIS A 31 12.33 5.57 -59.76
CA HIS A 31 11.47 4.89 -58.80
C HIS A 31 12.24 3.84 -57.98
N ASP A 32 13.11 3.06 -58.61
CA ASP A 32 13.97 2.08 -57.93
C ASP A 32 14.94 2.76 -56.95
N THR A 33 15.53 3.89 -57.36
CA THR A 33 16.36 4.72 -56.48
C THR A 33 15.56 5.22 -55.28
N LEU A 34 14.35 5.76 -55.51
CA LEU A 34 13.49 6.26 -54.45
C LEU A 34 13.08 5.14 -53.47
N ALA A 35 12.83 3.92 -53.95
CA ALA A 35 12.55 2.78 -53.10
C ALA A 35 13.73 2.44 -52.18
N GLY A 36 14.95 2.42 -52.72
CA GLY A 36 16.17 2.21 -51.92
C GLY A 36 16.42 3.31 -50.88
N ASP A 37 16.10 4.57 -51.21
CA ASP A 37 16.17 5.68 -50.27
C ASP A 37 15.14 5.53 -49.13
N VAL A 38 13.93 5.08 -49.45
CA VAL A 38 12.87 4.80 -48.44
C VAL A 38 13.30 3.68 -47.50
N ASP A 39 13.81 2.57 -48.03
CA ASP A 39 14.31 1.45 -47.22
C ASP A 39 15.43 1.90 -46.26
N THR A 40 16.33 2.76 -46.76
CA THR A 40 17.42 3.34 -45.96
C THR A 40 16.88 4.25 -44.86
N LEU A 41 15.88 5.06 -45.16
CA LEU A 41 15.24 5.95 -44.20
C LEU A 41 14.50 5.17 -43.11
N GLU A 42 13.75 4.12 -43.47
CA GLU A 42 13.04 3.26 -42.52
C GLU A 42 14.02 2.57 -41.56
N SER A 43 15.12 2.04 -42.09
CA SER A 43 16.19 1.44 -41.29
C SER A 43 16.81 2.46 -40.31
N THR A 44 17.09 3.67 -40.80
CA THR A 44 17.65 4.75 -39.97
C THR A 44 16.69 5.17 -38.85
N VAL A 45 15.40 5.33 -39.16
CA VAL A 45 14.37 5.69 -38.17
C VAL A 45 14.23 4.61 -37.10
N SER A 46 14.18 3.34 -37.50
CA SER A 46 14.14 2.20 -36.57
C SER A 46 15.35 2.17 -35.63
N GLY A 47 16.54 2.44 -36.18
CA GLY A 47 17.77 2.59 -35.40
C GLY A 47 17.69 3.74 -34.39
N HIS A 48 17.20 4.90 -34.80
CA HIS A 48 17.01 6.04 -33.89
C HIS A 48 15.98 5.77 -32.79
N THR A 49 14.86 5.10 -33.09
CA THR A 49 13.86 4.71 -32.07
C THR A 49 14.48 3.82 -31.00
N SER A 50 15.31 2.86 -31.41
CA SER A 50 16.02 1.96 -30.50
C SER A 50 17.04 2.71 -29.63
N ALA A 51 17.83 3.61 -30.23
CA ALA A 51 18.79 4.44 -29.51
C ALA A 51 18.11 5.37 -28.50
N LEU A 52 16.97 5.96 -28.86
CA LEU A 52 16.19 6.81 -27.95
C LEU A 52 15.68 6.03 -26.74
N GLY A 53 15.21 4.79 -26.94
CA GLY A 53 14.83 3.90 -25.85
C GLY A 53 15.98 3.59 -24.90
N ALA A 54 17.17 3.31 -25.43
CA ALA A 54 18.37 3.06 -24.61
C ALA A 54 18.80 4.30 -23.80
N VAL A 55 18.78 5.50 -24.41
CA VAL A 55 19.07 6.76 -23.72
C VAL A 55 18.06 7.03 -22.61
N GLN A 56 16.78 6.74 -22.83
CA GLN A 56 15.74 6.89 -21.79
C GLN A 56 16.01 5.96 -20.59
N THR A 57 16.33 4.69 -20.84
CA THR A 57 16.71 3.75 -19.77
C THR A 57 17.94 4.25 -19.00
N GLN A 58 18.98 4.66 -19.72
CA GLN A 58 20.21 5.17 -19.12
C GLN A 58 19.97 6.45 -18.28
N ALA A 59 19.09 7.35 -18.75
CA ALA A 59 18.70 8.54 -18.01
C ALA A 59 17.96 8.17 -16.72
N ASN A 60 17.06 7.19 -16.76
CA ASN A 60 16.33 6.71 -15.59
C ASN A 60 17.25 6.01 -14.57
N GLU A 61 18.24 5.25 -15.03
CA GLU A 61 19.22 4.57 -14.18
C GLU A 61 20.24 5.55 -13.56
N ASN A 62 20.66 6.57 -14.32
CA ASN A 62 21.68 7.53 -13.88
C ASN A 62 21.11 8.73 -13.11
N THR A 63 19.85 9.09 -13.35
CA THR A 63 19.13 10.15 -12.61
C THR A 63 18.16 9.48 -11.66
N GLY A 64 18.59 9.18 -10.43
CA GLY A 64 17.72 8.55 -9.45
C GLY A 64 16.39 9.33 -9.27
N TYR A 65 15.30 8.64 -8.92
CA TYR A 65 14.00 9.29 -8.70
C TYR A 65 13.93 10.05 -7.37
N GLY A 66 13.06 11.05 -7.30
CA GLY A 66 12.87 11.89 -6.11
C GLY A 66 12.42 13.31 -6.42
N VAL A 67 12.57 14.20 -5.44
CA VAL A 67 12.29 15.63 -5.57
C VAL A 67 13.52 16.34 -6.15
N ALA A 68 13.34 17.03 -7.27
CA ALA A 68 14.37 17.84 -7.90
C ALA A 68 14.39 19.28 -7.37
N SER A 69 13.21 19.84 -7.05
CA SER A 69 13.07 21.19 -6.50
C SER A 69 11.70 21.37 -5.85
N GLY A 70 11.59 22.21 -4.82
CA GLY A 70 10.33 22.57 -4.18
C GLY A 70 9.67 21.43 -3.41
N LEU A 71 8.34 21.32 -3.49
CA LEU A 71 7.55 20.24 -2.87
C LEU A 71 7.67 20.11 -1.34
N ALA A 72 8.14 21.15 -0.66
CA ALA A 72 8.17 21.16 0.80
C ALA A 72 6.74 21.08 1.36
N VAL A 73 6.54 20.20 2.34
CA VAL A 73 5.28 20.03 3.06
C VAL A 73 5.37 20.81 4.36
N SER A 74 4.40 21.67 4.63
CA SER A 74 4.32 22.46 5.86
C SER A 74 2.90 22.48 6.42
N ALA A 75 2.77 22.80 7.71
CA ALA A 75 1.46 23.06 8.30
C ALA A 75 0.82 24.32 7.68
N GLN A 76 -0.51 24.44 7.83
CA GLN A 76 -1.23 25.68 7.52
C GLN A 76 -0.85 26.79 8.52
N SER A 77 -1.01 28.05 8.11
CA SER A 77 -0.86 29.20 9.03
C SER A 77 -1.87 29.16 10.18
N THR A 78 -3.05 28.60 9.93
CA THR A 78 -4.03 28.22 10.94
C THR A 78 -4.20 26.70 10.86
N PRO A 79 -3.65 25.94 11.82
CA PRO A 79 -3.69 24.48 11.78
C PRO A 79 -5.10 23.92 11.61
N ASN A 80 -5.26 22.97 10.69
CA ASN A 80 -6.47 22.21 10.43
C ASN A 80 -6.07 20.82 9.86
N MET A 81 -7.03 20.01 9.40
CA MET A 81 -6.76 18.69 8.80
C MET A 81 -6.26 18.77 7.34
N THR A 82 -5.48 19.78 7.01
CA THR A 82 -4.81 19.91 5.71
C THR A 82 -3.35 20.32 5.91
N VAL A 83 -2.49 19.93 4.98
CA VAL A 83 -1.10 20.39 4.90
C VAL A 83 -0.88 21.16 3.61
N LYS A 84 0.01 22.15 3.64
CA LYS A 84 0.39 22.92 2.47
C LYS A 84 1.58 22.27 1.80
N VAL A 85 1.51 22.07 0.48
CA VAL A 85 2.64 21.59 -0.32
C VAL A 85 3.04 22.67 -1.30
N ALA A 86 4.32 23.04 -1.32
CA ALA A 86 4.86 24.01 -2.26
C ALA A 86 4.87 23.46 -3.70
N ALA A 87 4.82 24.34 -4.69
CA ALA A 87 5.05 23.94 -6.08
C ALA A 87 6.48 23.40 -6.25
N GLY A 88 6.68 22.53 -7.24
CA GLY A 88 8.01 21.98 -7.49
C GLY A 88 8.05 20.95 -8.60
N VAL A 89 9.15 20.19 -8.64
CA VAL A 89 9.42 19.20 -9.68
C VAL A 89 9.87 17.90 -9.02
N ALA A 90 9.32 16.79 -9.46
CA ALA A 90 9.72 15.45 -9.08
C ALA A 90 10.03 14.60 -10.32
N TYR A 91 10.98 13.69 -10.18
CA TYR A 91 11.20 12.57 -11.09
C TYR A 91 10.57 11.33 -10.47
N LEU A 92 9.60 10.74 -11.16
CA LEU A 92 8.95 9.50 -10.75
C LEU A 92 9.89 8.30 -10.99
N PRO A 93 9.66 7.16 -10.31
CA PRO A 93 10.44 5.94 -10.53
C PRO A 93 10.50 5.44 -11.98
N ASP A 94 9.51 5.75 -12.82
CA ASP A 94 9.51 5.44 -14.25
C ASP A 94 10.32 6.41 -15.12
N GLY A 95 10.95 7.43 -14.52
CA GLY A 95 11.72 8.48 -15.21
C GLY A 95 10.92 9.71 -15.59
N THR A 96 9.60 9.70 -15.40
CA THR A 96 8.74 10.82 -15.77
C THR A 96 9.05 12.03 -14.91
N ARG A 97 9.36 13.16 -15.57
CA ARG A 97 9.49 14.45 -14.91
C ARG A 97 8.12 15.11 -14.78
N VAL A 98 7.68 15.33 -13.54
CA VAL A 98 6.41 15.98 -13.25
C VAL A 98 6.66 17.35 -12.63
N ALA A 99 6.04 18.38 -13.22
CA ALA A 99 5.87 19.67 -12.57
C ALA A 99 4.56 19.66 -11.78
N VAL A 100 4.67 19.85 -10.46
CA VAL A 100 3.53 19.78 -9.54
C VAL A 100 3.19 21.18 -9.08
N ALA A 101 1.95 21.60 -9.30
CA ALA A 101 1.43 22.83 -8.74
C ALA A 101 1.27 22.68 -7.21
N GLY A 102 1.70 23.70 -6.46
CA GLY A 102 1.52 23.72 -5.02
C GLY A 102 0.04 23.77 -4.67
N ASN A 103 -0.37 23.00 -3.66
CA ASN A 103 -1.76 22.93 -3.22
C ASN A 103 -1.85 22.50 -1.76
N ASN A 104 -3.05 22.63 -1.18
CA ASN A 104 -3.38 22.03 0.09
C ASN A 104 -3.81 20.57 -0.12
N VAL A 105 -3.23 19.67 0.68
CA VAL A 105 -3.58 18.26 0.70
C VAL A 105 -4.42 17.99 1.94
N THR A 106 -5.59 17.40 1.76
CA THR A 106 -6.46 17.00 2.87
C THR A 106 -5.91 15.74 3.51
N VAL A 107 -5.68 15.79 4.83
CA VAL A 107 -5.36 14.62 5.64
C VAL A 107 -6.69 14.07 6.15
N PRO A 108 -6.98 12.77 5.96
CA PRO A 108 -8.25 12.20 6.42
C PRO A 108 -8.50 12.41 7.91
N ALA A 109 -9.77 12.43 8.32
CA ALA A 109 -10.14 12.68 9.71
C ALA A 109 -9.46 11.69 10.68
N ALA A 110 -9.08 12.17 11.87
CA ALA A 110 -8.46 11.32 12.88
C ALA A 110 -9.41 10.22 13.36
N SER A 111 -8.84 9.07 13.73
CA SER A 111 -9.60 8.00 14.38
C SER A 111 -9.82 8.36 15.84
N SER A 112 -11.01 8.04 16.37
CA SER A 112 -11.26 8.08 17.80
C SER A 112 -10.61 6.90 18.55
N ALA A 113 -10.21 5.84 17.84
CA ALA A 113 -9.64 4.65 18.45
C ALA A 113 -8.20 4.89 18.91
N SER A 114 -7.35 5.46 18.05
CA SER A 114 -5.91 5.64 18.32
C SER A 114 -5.25 6.54 17.29
N ALA A 115 -3.99 6.90 17.55
CA ALA A 115 -3.15 7.63 16.62
C ALA A 115 -2.74 6.78 15.41
N ARG A 116 -2.36 7.44 14.30
CA ARG A 116 -1.83 6.81 13.09
C ARG A 116 -0.78 7.68 12.40
N LYS A 117 -0.07 7.12 11.40
CA LYS A 117 0.87 7.84 10.55
C LYS A 117 0.40 7.76 9.12
N ASP A 118 0.16 8.91 8.51
CA ASP A 118 -0.26 9.07 7.13
C ASP A 118 0.98 9.46 6.28
N ILE A 119 0.91 9.28 4.96
CA ILE A 119 1.93 9.78 4.03
C ILE A 119 1.35 10.85 3.11
N VAL A 120 2.18 11.80 2.71
CA VAL A 120 1.92 12.77 1.64
C VAL A 120 2.91 12.50 0.53
N TYR A 121 2.42 12.39 -0.71
CA TYR A 121 3.22 11.96 -1.85
C TYR A 121 2.76 12.61 -3.16
N VAL A 122 3.63 12.56 -4.16
CA VAL A 122 3.28 12.80 -5.57
C VAL A 122 2.87 11.47 -6.19
N ALA A 123 1.64 11.39 -6.67
CA ALA A 123 1.08 10.22 -7.33
C ALA A 123 1.66 10.01 -8.74
N ALA A 124 1.49 8.81 -9.30
CA ALA A 124 2.00 8.46 -10.63
C ALA A 124 1.44 9.35 -11.77
N ASN A 125 0.28 9.97 -11.58
CA ASN A 125 -0.30 10.95 -12.51
C ASN A 125 0.17 12.39 -12.26
N GLY A 126 1.08 12.59 -11.31
CA GLY A 126 1.63 13.89 -10.92
C GLY A 126 0.78 14.72 -9.95
N ALA A 127 -0.34 14.18 -9.45
CA ALA A 127 -1.16 14.87 -8.46
C ALA A 127 -0.56 14.73 -7.03
N LEU A 128 -0.87 15.69 -6.16
CA LEU A 128 -0.61 15.57 -4.74
C LEU A 128 -1.68 14.73 -4.06
N ALA A 129 -1.28 13.77 -3.23
CA ALA A 129 -2.18 12.87 -2.55
C ALA A 129 -1.73 12.60 -1.10
N CYS A 130 -2.68 12.14 -0.30
CA CYS A 130 -2.44 11.62 1.04
C CYS A 130 -2.99 10.20 1.11
N LEU A 131 -2.23 9.29 1.72
CA LEU A 131 -2.67 7.93 2.02
C LEU A 131 -2.62 7.77 3.53
N SER A 132 -3.76 7.41 4.12
CA SER A 132 -3.85 7.18 5.55
C SER A 132 -3.20 5.88 5.97
N GLY A 133 -2.57 5.90 7.14
CA GLY A 133 -2.20 4.69 7.82
C GLY A 133 -3.38 4.04 8.53
N GLU A 134 -3.14 2.86 9.08
CA GLU A 134 -4.10 2.18 9.92
C GLU A 134 -3.96 2.67 11.37
N PRO A 135 -5.07 2.92 12.08
CA PRO A 135 -5.03 3.16 13.53
C PRO A 135 -4.52 1.91 14.25
N LEU A 136 -3.88 2.11 15.41
CA LEU A 136 -3.58 0.99 16.32
C LEU A 136 -4.88 0.28 16.70
N ALA A 137 -4.88 -1.04 16.54
CA ALA A 137 -5.96 -1.88 17.04
C ALA A 137 -5.78 -2.08 18.56
N PRO A 138 -6.85 -1.88 19.37
CA PRO A 138 -6.78 -2.18 20.79
C PRO A 138 -6.58 -3.67 21.01
N ALA A 139 -6.08 -4.03 22.20
CA ALA A 139 -6.02 -5.42 22.60
C ALA A 139 -7.43 -6.01 22.70
N ILE A 140 -7.60 -7.25 22.24
CA ILE A 140 -8.86 -7.99 22.30
C ILE A 140 -8.69 -9.11 23.32
N ALA A 141 -9.57 -9.14 24.32
CA ALA A 141 -9.66 -10.27 25.25
C ALA A 141 -10.29 -11.47 24.55
N GLY A 142 -9.68 -12.65 24.71
CA GLY A 142 -10.31 -13.90 24.29
C GLY A 142 -11.64 -14.11 25.03
N LEU A 143 -12.69 -14.55 24.34
CA LEU A 143 -14.01 -14.77 24.93
C LEU A 143 -14.66 -16.01 24.34
N ARG A 144 -15.11 -16.91 25.22
CA ARG A 144 -15.98 -18.04 24.87
C ARG A 144 -17.27 -17.97 25.65
N LYS A 145 -18.38 -18.15 24.94
CA LYS A 145 -19.71 -18.30 25.52
C LYS A 145 -20.08 -19.77 25.59
N VAL A 146 -20.67 -20.19 26.70
CA VAL A 146 -21.14 -21.56 26.91
C VAL A 146 -22.53 -21.51 27.53
N THR A 147 -23.50 -22.18 26.90
CA THR A 147 -24.87 -22.28 27.39
C THR A 147 -25.19 -23.74 27.64
N ILE A 148 -25.78 -24.03 28.81
CA ILE A 148 -26.29 -25.36 29.12
C ILE A 148 -27.65 -25.53 28.43
N VAL A 149 -27.77 -26.58 27.60
CA VAL A 149 -29.01 -26.92 26.89
C VAL A 149 -29.78 -27.97 27.67
N THR A 150 -29.14 -29.09 28.01
CA THR A 150 -29.70 -30.11 28.91
C THR A 150 -29.06 -29.97 30.27
N ASN A 151 -29.88 -29.84 31.31
CA ASN A 151 -29.41 -29.65 32.67
C ASN A 151 -28.52 -30.82 33.13
N ALA A 152 -27.57 -30.53 34.01
CA ALA A 152 -26.67 -31.54 34.55
C ALA A 152 -27.39 -32.46 35.54
N VAL A 153 -26.94 -33.71 35.60
CA VAL A 153 -27.28 -34.67 36.66
C VAL A 153 -26.02 -35.12 37.40
N ALA A 154 -26.20 -35.82 38.53
CA ALA A 154 -25.07 -36.30 39.32
C ALA A 154 -24.12 -37.18 38.48
N GLY A 155 -22.82 -36.85 38.50
CA GLY A 155 -21.78 -37.57 37.76
C GLY A 155 -21.44 -36.99 36.38
N ASP A 156 -22.24 -36.06 35.84
CA ASP A 156 -21.87 -35.32 34.63
C ASP A 156 -20.61 -34.49 34.88
N THR A 157 -19.78 -34.31 33.86
CA THR A 157 -18.55 -33.50 33.98
C THR A 157 -18.54 -32.31 33.03
N PHE A 158 -17.88 -31.24 33.47
CA PHE A 158 -17.56 -30.05 32.69
C PHE A 158 -16.05 -29.85 32.71
N THR A 159 -15.42 -29.82 31.55
CA THR A 159 -13.97 -29.68 31.42
C THR A 159 -13.63 -28.44 30.60
N PHE A 160 -12.81 -27.55 31.18
CA PHE A 160 -12.27 -26.35 30.56
C PHE A 160 -10.74 -26.33 30.75
N GLY A 161 -9.99 -26.49 29.66
CA GLY A 161 -8.55 -26.71 29.73
C GLY A 161 -8.25 -27.94 30.61
N ASP A 162 -7.40 -27.76 31.62
CA ASP A 162 -7.04 -28.81 32.58
C ASP A 162 -8.00 -28.94 33.77
N ILE A 163 -8.98 -28.04 33.88
CA ILE A 163 -9.95 -28.02 34.98
C ILE A 163 -11.11 -28.93 34.60
N THR A 164 -11.39 -29.94 35.43
CA THR A 164 -12.58 -30.79 35.31
C THR A 164 -13.41 -30.69 36.58
N LEU A 165 -14.67 -30.27 36.44
CA LEU A 165 -15.65 -30.17 37.52
C LEU A 165 -16.73 -31.23 37.35
N THR A 166 -17.06 -31.95 38.42
CA THR A 166 -18.10 -32.98 38.43
C THR A 166 -19.37 -32.50 39.12
N ALA A 167 -20.52 -32.72 38.50
CA ALA A 167 -21.83 -32.35 39.01
C ALA A 167 -22.22 -33.25 40.20
N VAL A 168 -22.62 -32.64 41.30
CA VAL A 168 -23.13 -33.32 42.51
C VAL A 168 -24.43 -32.68 42.99
N ALA A 169 -25.26 -33.44 43.71
CA ALA A 169 -26.54 -32.96 44.19
C ALA A 169 -26.41 -31.99 45.38
N SER A 170 -25.39 -32.17 46.23
CA SER A 170 -25.13 -31.31 47.39
C SER A 170 -23.68 -31.44 47.86
N ASN A 171 -23.22 -30.47 48.68
CA ASN A 171 -21.93 -30.48 49.37
C ASN A 171 -20.71 -30.69 48.45
N PRO A 172 -20.50 -29.81 47.46
CA PRO A 172 -19.41 -29.97 46.50
C PRO A 172 -18.04 -29.84 47.15
N GLY A 173 -17.14 -30.74 46.80
CA GLY A 173 -15.70 -30.62 47.06
C GLY A 173 -14.98 -29.69 46.09
N ALA A 174 -13.65 -29.67 46.12
CA ALA A 174 -12.81 -28.72 45.37
C ALA A 174 -12.97 -28.78 43.84
N ASN A 175 -13.25 -29.95 43.27
CA ASN A 175 -13.42 -30.16 41.82
C ASN A 175 -14.85 -30.55 41.46
N GLN A 176 -15.82 -30.01 42.19
CA GLN A 176 -17.24 -30.32 42.02
C GLN A 176 -18.06 -29.05 41.97
N PHE A 177 -19.25 -29.15 41.38
CA PHE A 177 -20.24 -28.09 41.40
C PHE A 177 -21.62 -28.68 41.69
N THR A 178 -22.49 -27.90 42.32
CA THR A 178 -23.88 -28.29 42.55
C THR A 178 -24.73 -27.98 41.33
N PHE A 179 -25.50 -28.95 40.83
CA PHE A 179 -26.51 -28.67 39.80
C PHE A 179 -27.83 -28.20 40.45
N GLY A 180 -28.52 -27.27 39.80
CA GLY A 180 -29.78 -26.71 40.27
C GLY A 180 -31.00 -27.34 39.58
N ALA A 181 -32.19 -26.87 39.95
CA ALA A 181 -33.44 -27.36 39.37
C ALA A 181 -33.58 -27.00 37.88
N THR A 182 -32.98 -25.88 37.46
CA THR A 182 -32.96 -25.42 36.08
C THR A 182 -31.54 -25.31 35.53
N ALA A 183 -31.39 -25.29 34.21
CA ALA A 183 -30.11 -25.05 33.55
C ALA A 183 -29.49 -23.70 33.93
N ALA A 184 -30.30 -22.67 34.20
CA ALA A 184 -29.83 -21.36 34.65
C ALA A 184 -29.23 -21.39 36.07
N ASP A 185 -29.87 -22.13 36.99
CA ASP A 185 -29.34 -22.32 38.34
C ASP A 185 -28.00 -23.08 38.28
N THR A 186 -27.94 -24.12 37.46
CA THR A 186 -26.73 -24.91 37.21
C THR A 186 -25.62 -24.05 36.61
N MET A 187 -25.91 -23.17 35.63
CA MET A 187 -24.90 -22.26 35.06
C MET A 187 -24.34 -21.30 36.11
N THR A 188 -25.19 -20.75 36.98
CA THR A 188 -24.75 -19.82 38.04
C THR A 188 -23.82 -20.52 39.02
N SER A 189 -24.19 -21.72 39.46
CA SER A 189 -23.37 -22.54 40.34
C SER A 189 -22.04 -22.92 39.67
N LEU A 190 -22.09 -23.49 38.46
CA LEU A 190 -20.92 -23.88 37.69
C LEU A 190 -19.96 -22.71 37.44
N ALA A 191 -20.47 -21.53 37.07
CA ALA A 191 -19.66 -20.34 36.86
C ALA A 191 -18.90 -19.93 38.13
N GLY A 192 -19.54 -19.99 39.31
CA GLY A 192 -18.88 -19.68 40.58
C GLY A 192 -17.77 -20.67 40.93
N PHE A 193 -18.00 -21.98 40.74
CA PHE A 193 -16.97 -23.00 40.96
C PHE A 193 -15.84 -22.90 39.93
N LEU A 194 -16.17 -22.65 38.66
CA LEU A 194 -15.19 -22.47 37.60
C LEU A 194 -14.33 -21.23 37.83
N GLU A 195 -14.92 -20.10 38.25
CA GLU A 195 -14.16 -18.90 38.64
C GLU A 195 -13.21 -19.20 39.80
N GLY A 196 -13.67 -19.91 40.83
CA GLY A 196 -12.83 -20.33 41.95
C GLY A 196 -11.65 -21.21 41.50
N ALA A 197 -11.89 -22.16 40.60
CA ALA A 197 -10.86 -23.05 40.06
C ALA A 197 -9.87 -22.31 39.14
N ILE A 198 -10.35 -21.36 38.32
CA ILE A 198 -9.55 -20.57 37.38
C ILE A 198 -8.75 -19.48 38.10
N THR A 199 -9.25 -18.90 39.18
CA THR A 199 -8.58 -17.83 39.94
C THR A 199 -7.21 -18.28 40.47
N VAL A 200 -6.99 -19.59 40.63
CA VAL A 200 -5.69 -20.19 40.99
C VAL A 200 -4.66 -20.06 39.86
N ASN A 201 -5.10 -20.03 38.60
CA ASN A 201 -4.25 -19.87 37.40
C ASN A 201 -4.22 -18.42 36.88
N GLY A 202 -5.24 -17.62 37.16
CA GLY A 202 -5.24 -16.16 36.96
C GLY A 202 -5.48 -15.66 35.52
N ASP A 203 -5.64 -16.54 34.54
CA ASP A 203 -5.71 -16.17 33.11
C ASP A 203 -7.09 -15.70 32.63
N TYR A 204 -8.18 -16.11 33.31
CA TYR A 204 -9.56 -15.83 32.88
C TYR A 204 -10.43 -15.28 34.02
N VAL A 205 -11.55 -14.68 33.63
CA VAL A 205 -12.67 -14.25 34.48
C VAL A 205 -13.94 -14.87 33.92
N VAL A 206 -14.77 -15.42 34.79
CA VAL A 206 -16.01 -16.11 34.47
C VAL A 206 -17.20 -15.34 35.02
N ALA A 207 -18.19 -15.11 34.17
CA ALA A 207 -19.45 -14.49 34.57
C ALA A 207 -20.62 -15.15 33.83
N VAL A 208 -21.82 -15.11 34.43
CA VAL A 208 -23.05 -15.46 33.73
C VAL A 208 -23.67 -14.18 33.18
N VAL A 209 -23.80 -14.10 31.86
CA VAL A 209 -24.35 -12.94 31.14
C VAL A 209 -25.35 -13.46 30.12
N GLU A 210 -26.55 -12.88 30.10
CA GLU A 210 -27.59 -13.21 29.11
C GLU A 210 -27.91 -14.72 28.99
N GLY A 211 -27.83 -15.46 30.10
CA GLY A 211 -28.10 -16.92 30.10
C GLY A 211 -26.98 -17.77 29.50
N ALA A 212 -25.76 -17.24 29.40
CA ALA A 212 -24.56 -17.99 29.04
C ALA A 212 -23.43 -17.72 30.04
N ILE A 213 -22.58 -18.71 30.24
CA ILE A 213 -21.29 -18.56 30.93
C ILE A 213 -20.32 -17.92 29.95
N HIS A 214 -19.89 -16.70 30.24
CA HIS A 214 -18.83 -16.00 29.55
C HIS A 214 -17.50 -16.30 30.26
N ILE A 215 -16.60 -16.99 29.57
CA ILE A 215 -15.22 -17.19 30.01
C ILE A 215 -14.37 -16.21 29.21
N THR A 216 -13.89 -15.17 29.88
CA THR A 216 -13.17 -14.05 29.26
C THR A 216 -11.72 -14.06 29.73
N GLU A 217 -10.77 -13.87 28.84
CA GLU A 217 -9.39 -13.58 29.19
C GLU A 217 -9.34 -12.35 30.13
N LYS A 218 -8.60 -12.47 31.22
CA LYS A 218 -8.53 -11.42 32.25
C LYS A 218 -7.80 -10.17 31.76
N VAL A 219 -6.71 -10.36 31.01
CA VAL A 219 -5.89 -9.28 30.44
C VAL A 219 -6.02 -9.33 28.94
N ALA A 220 -6.73 -8.36 28.35
CA ALA A 220 -6.93 -8.30 26.91
C ALA A 220 -5.60 -8.38 26.15
N GLY A 221 -5.50 -9.31 25.19
CA GLY A 221 -4.30 -9.50 24.38
C GLY A 221 -3.14 -10.22 25.08
N GLY A 222 -3.38 -10.84 26.24
CA GLY A 222 -2.40 -11.69 26.94
C GLY A 222 -2.08 -13.00 26.22
N GLY A 223 -2.79 -13.34 25.14
CA GLY A 223 -2.62 -14.56 24.35
C GLY A 223 -3.47 -15.74 24.83
N ASN A 224 -4.26 -15.56 25.90
CA ASN A 224 -5.07 -16.61 26.51
C ASN A 224 -6.45 -16.67 25.84
N THR A 225 -6.53 -17.34 24.68
CA THR A 225 -7.82 -17.60 24.03
C THR A 225 -8.51 -18.79 24.72
N PRO A 226 -9.74 -18.63 25.29
CA PRO A 226 -10.39 -19.71 26.01
C PRO A 226 -10.57 -20.98 25.15
N PRO A 227 -10.01 -22.14 25.58
CA PRO A 227 -10.14 -23.39 24.85
C PRO A 227 -11.61 -23.86 24.80
N ALA A 228 -11.89 -24.80 23.91
CA ALA A 228 -13.22 -25.41 23.86
C ALA A 228 -13.52 -26.16 25.16
N VAL A 229 -14.77 -26.08 25.60
CA VAL A 229 -15.30 -26.86 26.72
C VAL A 229 -15.73 -28.23 26.24
N THR A 230 -15.49 -29.24 27.05
CA THR A 230 -16.04 -30.59 26.84
C THR A 230 -16.91 -30.99 28.02
N VAL A 231 -17.92 -31.81 27.75
CA VAL A 231 -18.83 -32.33 28.76
C VAL A 231 -18.99 -33.84 28.59
N THR A 232 -19.21 -34.55 29.69
CA THR A 232 -19.55 -35.98 29.65
C THR A 232 -20.81 -36.26 30.45
N GLY A 233 -21.46 -37.40 30.16
CA GLY A 233 -22.72 -37.79 30.78
C GLY A 233 -23.93 -37.30 29.97
N THR A 234 -24.97 -36.83 30.67
CA THR A 234 -26.25 -36.44 30.05
C THR A 234 -26.38 -34.95 29.77
N MET A 235 -25.60 -34.12 30.46
CA MET A 235 -25.49 -32.69 30.20
C MET A 235 -25.06 -32.42 28.76
N THR A 236 -25.71 -31.45 28.12
CA THR A 236 -25.32 -30.96 26.79
C THR A 236 -25.19 -29.44 26.80
N ILE A 237 -24.27 -28.94 25.98
CA ILE A 237 -23.96 -27.51 25.88
C ILE A 237 -23.95 -27.05 24.42
N THR A 238 -24.18 -25.76 24.22
CA THR A 238 -23.75 -25.02 23.04
C THR A 238 -22.63 -24.07 23.43
N GLN A 239 -21.64 -23.91 22.57
CA GLN A 239 -20.52 -23.01 22.83
C GLN A 239 -20.09 -22.27 21.57
N GLU A 240 -19.59 -21.07 21.75
CA GLU A 240 -19.11 -20.19 20.68
C GLU A 240 -17.82 -19.49 21.11
N LEU A 241 -16.81 -19.49 20.25
CA LEU A 241 -15.66 -18.61 20.41
C LEU A 241 -16.01 -17.25 19.81
N THR A 242 -16.41 -16.30 20.67
CA THR A 242 -16.83 -14.96 20.25
C THR A 242 -15.63 -14.07 19.92
N ALA A 243 -14.50 -14.26 20.61
CA ALA A 243 -13.27 -13.52 20.33
C ALA A 243 -12.04 -14.38 20.62
N SER A 244 -11.04 -14.31 19.73
CA SER A 244 -9.69 -14.79 20.00
C SER A 244 -8.88 -13.68 20.65
N SER A 245 -8.02 -14.05 21.61
CA SER A 245 -7.08 -13.11 22.21
C SER A 245 -6.17 -12.51 21.14
N LYS A 246 -6.04 -11.19 21.14
CA LYS A 246 -5.17 -10.47 20.22
C LYS A 246 -4.47 -9.32 20.94
N ALA A 247 -3.14 -9.34 20.93
CA ALA A 247 -2.34 -8.25 21.47
C ALA A 247 -2.66 -6.92 20.78
N ALA A 248 -2.54 -5.82 21.52
CA ALA A 248 -2.60 -4.49 20.93
C ALA A 248 -1.48 -4.32 19.90
N VAL A 249 -1.73 -3.49 18.88
CA VAL A 249 -0.65 -2.98 18.05
C VAL A 249 -0.02 -1.82 18.82
N GLU A 250 1.25 -1.96 19.20
CA GLU A 250 1.93 -0.95 20.05
C GLU A 250 2.66 0.14 19.25
N GLU A 251 2.96 -0.11 17.97
CA GLU A 251 3.65 0.86 17.13
C GLU A 251 2.81 1.28 15.91
N VAL A 252 2.74 2.59 15.71
CA VAL A 252 2.13 3.17 14.52
C VAL A 252 3.10 3.06 13.34
N VAL A 253 2.71 2.26 12.35
CA VAL A 253 3.45 2.07 11.10
C VAL A 253 2.82 2.94 10.00
N ALA A 254 3.66 3.65 9.26
CA ALA A 254 3.20 4.40 8.10
C ALA A 254 2.91 3.46 6.92
N PRO A 255 1.91 3.78 6.08
CA PRO A 255 1.63 2.97 4.89
C PRO A 255 2.83 2.99 3.93
N ALA A 256 2.99 1.91 3.16
CA ALA A 256 3.99 1.88 2.10
C ALA A 256 3.66 2.94 1.03
N THR A 257 4.71 3.54 0.46
CA THR A 257 4.52 4.46 -0.68
C THR A 257 3.99 3.67 -1.88
N PRO A 258 2.90 4.11 -2.54
CA PRO A 258 2.39 3.41 -3.71
C PRO A 258 3.41 3.32 -4.85
N THR A 259 3.23 2.34 -5.73
CA THR A 259 4.11 2.14 -6.90
C THR A 259 4.16 3.40 -7.77
N ASN A 260 5.36 3.69 -8.30
CA ASN A 260 5.61 4.83 -9.18
C ASN A 260 5.24 6.20 -8.57
N CYS A 261 5.33 6.33 -7.24
CA CYS A 261 5.08 7.57 -6.51
C CYS A 261 6.33 8.08 -5.80
N VAL A 262 6.34 9.37 -5.44
CA VAL A 262 7.43 10.00 -4.69
C VAL A 262 6.92 10.46 -3.33
N LEU A 263 7.46 9.85 -2.26
CA LEU A 263 7.15 10.24 -0.88
C LEU A 263 7.68 11.65 -0.58
N LEU A 264 6.84 12.49 0.02
CA LEU A 264 7.21 13.83 0.45
C LEU A 264 7.33 13.95 1.96
N ALA A 265 6.32 13.48 2.70
CA ALA A 265 6.31 13.61 4.15
C ALA A 265 5.55 12.48 4.83
N LEU A 266 5.88 12.25 6.09
CA LEU A 266 5.04 11.55 7.05
C LEU A 266 4.26 12.56 7.87
N VAL A 267 2.99 12.26 8.11
CA VAL A 267 2.10 13.07 8.95
C VAL A 267 1.62 12.21 10.11
N THR A 268 2.00 12.58 11.32
CA THR A 268 1.52 11.92 12.55
C THR A 268 0.15 12.51 12.90
N VAL A 269 -0.88 11.67 12.89
CA VAL A 269 -2.25 12.07 13.24
C VAL A 269 -2.57 11.50 14.62
N GLY A 270 -2.63 12.37 15.63
CA GLY A 270 -3.03 11.98 16.98
C GLY A 270 -4.46 11.45 17.05
N GLN A 271 -4.78 10.68 18.10
CA GLN A 271 -6.15 10.24 18.38
C GLN A 271 -7.09 11.45 18.47
N SER A 272 -8.21 11.41 17.76
CA SER A 272 -9.22 12.47 17.72
C SER A 272 -8.68 13.87 17.33
N ALA A 273 -7.51 13.95 16.69
CA ALA A 273 -6.93 15.21 16.27
C ALA A 273 -7.83 15.95 15.27
N THR A 274 -7.95 17.26 15.45
CA THR A 274 -8.71 18.17 14.55
C THR A 274 -7.80 19.09 13.74
N SER A 275 -6.48 18.99 13.93
CA SER A 275 -5.48 19.81 13.25
C SER A 275 -4.14 19.11 13.15
N VAL A 276 -3.39 19.42 12.09
CA VAL A 276 -1.99 19.00 11.89
C VAL A 276 -1.08 20.21 12.07
N GLY A 277 -0.17 20.14 13.04
CA GLY A 277 0.86 21.14 13.32
C GLY A 277 2.20 20.84 12.64
N ALA A 278 3.16 21.76 12.79
CA ALA A 278 4.49 21.59 12.18
C ALA A 278 5.28 20.42 12.79
N SER A 279 5.10 20.13 14.09
CA SER A 279 5.70 18.98 14.77
C SER A 279 5.20 17.63 14.27
N ASP A 280 4.01 17.62 13.65
CA ASP A 280 3.36 16.40 13.18
C ASP A 280 3.87 15.99 11.79
N ILE A 281 4.61 16.87 11.11
CA ILE A 281 5.08 16.68 9.74
C ILE A 281 6.58 16.38 9.78
N ALA A 282 6.95 15.19 9.31
CA ALA A 282 8.33 14.81 9.11
C ALA A 282 8.65 14.75 7.61
N ASP A 283 9.61 15.55 7.16
CA ASP A 283 10.09 15.54 5.79
C ASP A 283 10.75 14.19 5.46
N LYS A 284 10.32 13.58 4.36
CA LYS A 284 10.83 12.31 3.82
C LYS A 284 11.18 12.41 2.34
N ARG A 285 11.27 13.62 1.80
CA ARG A 285 11.67 13.84 0.41
C ARG A 285 13.05 13.23 0.17
N LYS A 286 13.13 12.33 -0.79
CA LYS A 286 14.40 11.89 -1.37
C LYS A 286 14.81 12.95 -2.40
N GLY A 287 15.91 13.66 -2.16
CA GLY A 287 16.48 14.54 -3.17
C GLY A 287 17.02 13.73 -4.34
N VAL A 288 16.79 14.20 -5.58
CA VAL A 288 17.53 13.69 -6.73
C VAL A 288 18.97 14.17 -6.57
N LEU A 289 19.91 13.23 -6.48
CA LEU A 289 21.33 13.55 -6.51
C LEU A 289 21.63 14.17 -7.86
N VAL A 290 21.86 15.49 -7.88
CA VAL A 290 22.69 16.07 -8.94
C VAL A 290 24.08 15.48 -8.70
N PRO A 291 24.72 14.83 -9.69
CA PRO A 291 26.08 14.35 -9.52
C PRO A 291 26.97 15.52 -9.11
N VAL A 292 27.43 15.49 -7.86
CA VAL A 292 28.35 16.48 -7.32
C VAL A 292 29.74 15.91 -7.47
N LEU A 293 30.61 16.63 -8.19
CA LEU A 293 32.01 16.28 -8.25
C LEU A 293 32.68 16.79 -6.99
N VAL A 294 33.43 15.93 -6.31
CA VAL A 294 34.29 16.32 -5.19
C VAL A 294 35.72 16.33 -5.69
N ASP A 295 36.38 17.48 -5.60
CA ASP A 295 37.82 17.55 -5.82
C ASP A 295 38.51 16.91 -4.61
N ALA A 296 39.12 15.74 -4.82
CA ALA A 296 39.78 14.98 -3.77
C ALA A 296 41.00 15.71 -3.15
N SER A 297 41.56 16.71 -3.84
CA SER A 297 42.71 17.47 -3.35
C SER A 297 42.32 18.68 -2.50
N THR A 298 41.15 19.28 -2.76
CA THR A 298 40.68 20.48 -2.06
C THR A 298 39.45 20.25 -1.19
N ASN A 299 38.84 19.06 -1.25
CA ASN A 299 37.57 18.70 -0.62
C ASN A 299 36.43 19.69 -0.95
N LYS A 300 36.46 20.26 -2.15
CA LYS A 300 35.45 21.19 -2.65
C LYS A 300 34.41 20.46 -3.48
N THR A 301 33.16 20.86 -3.35
CA THR A 301 32.02 20.29 -4.09
C THR A 301 31.67 21.16 -5.29
N TYR A 302 31.38 20.53 -6.42
CA TYR A 302 31.00 21.22 -7.65
C TYR A 302 29.78 20.55 -8.29
N LYS A 303 28.82 21.33 -8.78
CA LYS A 303 27.72 20.82 -9.62
C LYS A 303 28.14 20.89 -11.10
N LEU A 304 27.69 19.93 -11.90
CA LEU A 304 27.70 20.10 -13.35
C LEU A 304 26.67 21.15 -13.76
N VAL A 305 27.07 22.07 -14.62
CA VAL A 305 26.22 23.11 -15.22
C VAL A 305 26.35 23.01 -16.73
N VAL A 306 25.24 23.08 -17.46
CA VAL A 306 25.27 23.18 -18.93
C VAL A 306 24.86 24.59 -19.32
N THR A 307 25.78 25.35 -19.89
CA THR A 307 25.53 26.73 -20.32
C THR A 307 25.76 26.80 -21.83
N SER A 308 24.70 27.11 -22.59
CA SER A 308 24.75 27.31 -24.04
C SER A 308 25.40 26.14 -24.82
N GLY A 309 25.13 24.89 -24.41
CA GLY A 309 25.66 23.68 -25.05
C GLY A 309 27.05 23.25 -24.57
N THR A 310 27.66 23.98 -23.64
CA THR A 310 28.96 23.63 -23.05
C THR A 310 28.76 23.05 -21.64
N LEU A 311 29.39 21.90 -21.38
CA LEU A 311 29.46 21.30 -20.04
C LEU A 311 30.48 22.08 -19.20
N GLY A 312 30.05 22.61 -18.06
CA GLY A 312 30.87 23.32 -17.08
C GLY A 312 30.66 22.78 -15.66
N ILE A 313 31.47 23.26 -14.71
CA ILE A 313 31.37 22.94 -13.29
C ILE A 313 31.31 24.24 -12.49
N GLU A 314 30.46 24.29 -11.46
CA GLU A 314 30.30 25.45 -10.58
C GLU A 314 30.45 24.99 -9.13
N GLU A 315 31.29 25.69 -8.35
CA GLU A 315 31.53 25.39 -6.93
C GLU A 315 30.24 25.62 -6.13
N ILE A 316 29.92 24.70 -5.20
CA ILE A 316 28.75 24.75 -4.31
C ILE A 316 29.19 24.85 -2.87
#